data_AF-A0A7S2LD65-F1
#
_entry.id   AF-A0A7S2LD65-F1
#
_cell.length_a   1.000
_cell.length_b   1.000
_cell.length_c   1.000
_cell.angle_alpha   90.00
_cell.angle_beta   90.00
_cell.angle_gamma   90.00
#
_symmetry.space_group_name_H-M   'P 1'
#
loop_
_entity.id
_entity.type
_entity.pdbx_description
1 polymer ?
#
loop_
_entity_poly.entity_id
_entity_poly.type
_entity_poly.pdbx_seq_one_letter_code
_entity_poly.pdbx_strand_id
1 'polypeptide(L)'
;PVLPGSGWSWANCCAWSCIIAPSFAFFALGVPYYWRACWPVPLAAVTFFTMTVSSLLLACCSDPGVIPKREVILATDAEEHLTDLLGYNPLGVGVPSHKRSVDSDRMVPPELARSGYVWCHTCEIVRPPR
;
A
#
# COMPACT_ATOMS: atom_id res chain seq x y z
N PRO A 1 11.17 11.15 5.45
CA PRO A 1 10.58 12.00 4.40
C PRO A 1 10.32 11.19 3.11
N VAL A 2 9.06 10.81 2.88
CA VAL A 2 8.63 10.23 1.61
C VAL A 2 7.94 11.38 0.87
N LEU A 3 8.61 11.91 -0.16
CA LEU A 3 8.08 12.98 -1.00
C LEU A 3 6.98 12.43 -1.93
N PRO A 4 5.89 13.17 -2.16
CA PRO A 4 4.90 12.81 -3.17
C PRO A 4 5.45 13.16 -4.56
N GLY A 5 5.55 12.19 -5.46
CA GLY A 5 5.68 12.50 -6.90
C GLY A 5 6.60 11.60 -7.76
N SER A 6 7.53 10.83 -7.19
CA SER A 6 8.37 9.92 -8.00
C SER A 6 9.10 8.86 -7.14
N GLY A 7 8.35 8.24 -6.23
CA GLY A 7 8.90 7.37 -5.19
C GLY A 7 9.42 6.02 -5.66
N TRP A 8 10.62 5.97 -6.26
CA TRP A 8 11.47 4.79 -6.16
C TRP A 8 11.99 4.72 -4.72
N SER A 9 11.18 4.19 -3.80
CA SER A 9 11.67 3.92 -2.44
C SER A 9 12.79 2.89 -2.53
N TRP A 10 13.88 3.08 -1.80
CA TRP A 10 14.98 2.11 -1.77
C TRP A 10 14.49 0.69 -1.44
N ALA A 11 13.45 0.59 -0.61
CA ALA A 11 12.78 -0.68 -0.31
C ALA A 11 12.16 -1.33 -1.57
N ASN A 12 11.52 -0.55 -2.44
CA ASN A 12 10.97 -1.05 -3.70
C ASN A 12 12.10 -1.53 -4.62
N CYS A 13 13.18 -0.76 -4.78
CA CYS A 13 14.34 -1.17 -5.58
C CYS A 13 14.94 -2.50 -5.08
N CYS A 14 15.13 -2.63 -3.76
CA CYS A 14 15.62 -3.86 -3.14
C CYS A 14 14.65 -5.03 -3.38
N ALA A 15 13.35 -4.83 -3.19
CA ALA A 15 12.34 -5.86 -3.43
C ALA A 15 12.36 -6.36 -4.88
N TRP A 16 12.37 -5.44 -5.86
CA TRP A 16 12.48 -5.79 -7.27
C TRP A 16 13.79 -6.49 -7.61
N SER A 17 14.91 -6.06 -7.03
CA SER A 17 16.22 -6.71 -7.23
C SER A 17 16.22 -8.15 -6.71
N CYS A 18 15.63 -8.39 -5.54
CA CYS A 18 15.51 -9.72 -4.94
C CYS A 18 14.59 -10.67 -5.75
N ILE A 19 13.72 -10.14 -6.61
CA ILE A 19 12.87 -10.94 -7.50
C ILE A 19 13.57 -11.15 -8.84
N ILE A 20 14.02 -10.07 -9.47
CA ILE A 20 14.57 -10.10 -10.84
C ILE A 20 15.91 -10.84 -10.88
N ALA A 21 16.82 -10.62 -9.93
CA ALA A 21 18.15 -11.23 -9.96
C ALA A 21 18.13 -12.77 -9.93
N PRO A 22 17.44 -13.45 -8.98
CA PRO A 22 17.38 -14.90 -8.99
C PRO A 22 16.57 -15.45 -10.18
N SER A 23 15.49 -14.77 -10.59
CA SER A 23 14.74 -15.17 -11.78
C SER A 23 15.61 -15.10 -13.03
N PHE A 24 16.38 -14.03 -13.22
CA PHE A 24 17.30 -13.88 -14.34
C PHE A 24 18.35 -14.99 -14.35
N ALA A 25 18.97 -15.30 -13.20
CA ALA A 25 19.94 -16.39 -13.10
C ALA A 25 19.33 -17.75 -13.48
N PHE A 26 18.11 -18.03 -13.02
CA PHE A 26 17.37 -19.25 -13.40
C PHE A 26 17.06 -19.30 -14.90
N PHE A 27 16.56 -18.20 -15.48
CA PHE A 27 16.22 -18.15 -16.90
C PHE A 27 17.46 -18.24 -17.81
N ALA A 28 18.58 -17.61 -17.41
CA ALA A 28 19.81 -17.63 -18.19
C ALA A 28 20.53 -19.00 -18.14
N LEU A 29 20.59 -19.63 -16.96
CA LEU A 29 21.39 -20.85 -16.76
C LEU A 29 20.54 -22.13 -16.80
N GLY A 30 19.34 -22.10 -16.21
CA GLY A 30 18.49 -23.27 -16.05
C GLY A 30 17.69 -23.61 -17.31
N VAL A 31 17.12 -22.61 -17.99
CA VAL A 31 16.25 -22.87 -19.15
C VAL A 31 16.94 -23.65 -20.27
N PRO A 32 18.17 -23.30 -20.72
CA PRO A 32 18.81 -24.06 -21.80
C PRO A 32 18.98 -25.54 -21.47
N TYR A 33 19.24 -25.87 -20.21
CA TYR A 33 19.35 -27.24 -19.71
C TYR A 33 17.98 -27.93 -19.66
N TYR A 34 17.00 -27.33 -18.97
CA TYR A 34 15.68 -27.92 -18.79
C TYR A 34 14.86 -27.98 -20.08
N TRP A 35 15.11 -27.10 -21.05
CA TRP A 35 14.43 -27.14 -22.35
C TRP A 35 14.68 -28.45 -23.09
N ARG A 36 15.90 -29.00 -22.95
CA ARG A 36 16.29 -30.28 -23.57
C ARG A 36 15.88 -31.48 -22.71
N ALA A 37 15.89 -31.36 -21.39
CA ALA A 37 15.60 -32.46 -20.47
C ALA A 37 14.09 -32.65 -20.21
N CYS A 38 13.36 -31.55 -19.97
CA CYS A 38 11.94 -31.55 -19.60
C CYS A 38 11.30 -30.20 -19.94
N TRP A 39 10.82 -30.06 -21.18
CA TRP A 39 10.28 -28.80 -21.71
C TRP A 39 9.09 -28.18 -20.94
N PRO A 40 8.22 -28.91 -20.20
CA PRO A 40 7.14 -28.29 -19.43
C PRO A 40 7.63 -27.47 -18.23
N VAL A 41 8.80 -27.79 -17.66
CA VAL A 41 9.36 -27.11 -16.49
C VAL A 41 9.61 -25.62 -16.74
N PRO A 42 10.35 -25.20 -17.79
CA PRO A 42 10.54 -23.78 -18.08
C PRO A 42 9.22 -23.06 -18.39
N LEU A 43 8.24 -23.74 -19.03
CA LEU A 43 6.92 -23.15 -19.29
C LEU A 43 6.15 -22.86 -17.99
N ALA A 44 6.17 -23.81 -17.05
CA ALA A 44 5.57 -23.63 -15.73
C ALA A 44 6.27 -22.48 -14.97
N ALA A 45 7.60 -22.42 -15.01
CA ALA A 45 8.37 -21.36 -14.37
C ALA A 45 8.05 -19.96 -14.94
N VAL A 46 7.93 -19.82 -16.26
CA VAL A 46 7.50 -18.56 -16.91
C VAL A 46 6.09 -18.18 -16.42
N THR A 47 5.17 -19.14 -16.38
CA THR A 47 3.78 -18.90 -15.94
C THR A 47 3.72 -18.41 -14.49
N PHE A 48 4.46 -19.05 -13.57
CA PHE A 48 4.49 -18.60 -12.18
C PHE A 48 5.16 -17.23 -12.03
N PHE A 49 6.24 -16.98 -12.76
CA PHE A 49 6.92 -15.67 -12.73
C PHE A 49 5.99 -14.55 -13.21
N THR A 50 5.31 -14.73 -14.35
CA THR A 50 4.36 -13.72 -14.87
C THR A 50 3.18 -13.52 -13.93
N MET A 51 2.67 -14.59 -13.31
CA MET A 51 1.61 -14.49 -12.31
C MET A 51 2.08 -13.68 -11.09
N THR A 52 3.26 -13.98 -10.55
CA THR A 52 3.83 -13.25 -9.41
C THR A 52 4.07 -11.77 -9.73
N VAL A 53 4.67 -11.46 -10.87
CA VAL A 53 4.90 -10.06 -11.29
C VAL A 53 3.57 -9.33 -11.50
N SER A 54 2.58 -9.98 -12.12
CA SER A 54 1.26 -9.39 -12.32
C SER A 54 0.55 -9.13 -11.00
N SER A 55 0.58 -10.09 -10.07
CA SER A 55 0.01 -9.90 -8.72
C SER A 55 0.73 -8.79 -7.95
N LEU A 56 2.05 -8.67 -8.08
CA LEU A 56 2.82 -7.60 -7.45
C LEU A 56 2.46 -6.24 -8.03
N LEU A 57 2.35 -6.12 -9.36
CA LEU A 57 1.94 -4.89 -10.03
C LEU A 57 0.49 -4.52 -9.67
N LEU A 58 -0.41 -5.50 -9.64
CA LEU A 58 -1.79 -5.29 -9.19
C LEU A 58 -1.81 -4.82 -7.74
N ALA A 59 -1.02 -5.41 -6.84
CA ALA A 59 -0.90 -4.93 -5.47
C ALA A 59 -0.37 -3.49 -5.41
N CYS A 60 0.65 -3.15 -6.21
CA CYS A 60 1.18 -1.78 -6.26
C CYS A 60 0.19 -0.75 -6.81
N CYS A 61 -0.68 -1.14 -7.75
CA CYS A 61 -1.63 -0.24 -8.40
C CYS A 61 -3.00 -0.20 -7.73
N SER A 62 -3.41 -1.29 -7.06
CA SER A 62 -4.74 -1.45 -6.48
C SER A 62 -4.77 -1.27 -4.97
N ASP A 63 -3.63 -1.21 -4.28
CA ASP A 63 -3.61 -0.83 -2.87
C ASP A 63 -3.91 0.68 -2.77
N PRO A 64 -5.08 1.09 -2.24
CA PRO A 64 -5.34 2.49 -1.95
C PRO A 64 -4.37 2.86 -0.83
N GLY A 65 -3.22 3.42 -1.22
CA GLY A 65 -2.02 3.48 -0.39
C GLY A 65 -2.31 3.84 1.07
N VAL A 66 -1.57 3.22 1.99
CA VAL A 66 -1.70 3.39 3.44
C VAL A 66 -1.93 4.87 3.80
N ILE A 67 -3.13 5.18 4.31
CA ILE A 67 -3.45 6.55 4.75
C ILE A 67 -2.39 6.97 5.78
N PRO A 68 -1.63 8.05 5.52
CA PRO A 68 -0.55 8.47 6.40
C PRO A 68 -1.08 8.87 7.77
N LYS A 69 -0.23 8.76 8.80
CA LYS A 69 -0.57 9.21 10.16
C LYS A 69 -0.82 10.73 10.16
N ARG A 70 -1.60 11.19 11.15
CA ARG A 70 -1.91 12.62 11.37
C ARG A 70 -0.67 13.51 11.31
N GLU A 71 0.39 13.13 12.03
CA GLU A 71 1.65 13.89 12.08
C GLU A 71 2.27 14.11 10.70
N VAL A 72 2.16 13.10 9.82
CA VAL A 72 2.70 13.18 8.46
C VAL A 72 1.80 14.05 7.60
N ILE A 73 0.48 13.87 7.67
CA ILE A 73 -0.49 14.69 6.92
C ILE A 73 -0.29 16.17 7.22
N LEU A 74 -0.17 16.51 8.51
CA LEU A 74 0.05 17.88 8.98
C LEU A 74 1.43 18.40 8.56
N ALA A 75 2.47 17.57 8.61
CA ALA A 75 3.82 17.98 8.20
C ALA A 75 3.98 18.18 6.69
N THR A 76 3.19 17.46 5.87
CA THR A 76 3.24 17.55 4.41
C THR A 76 2.17 18.45 3.81
N ASP A 77 1.30 19.04 4.63
CA ASP A 77 0.15 19.83 4.21
C ASP A 77 -0.73 19.10 3.17
N ALA A 78 -0.90 17.78 3.36
CA ALA A 78 -1.58 16.90 2.40
C ALA A 78 -3.09 16.75 2.68
N GLU A 79 -3.64 17.53 3.62
CA GLU A 79 -5.02 17.39 4.09
C GLU A 79 -6.04 17.60 2.96
N GLU A 80 -5.89 18.67 2.18
CA GLU A 80 -6.83 19.01 1.10
C GLU A 80 -6.83 17.93 0.01
N HIS A 81 -5.63 17.50 -0.41
CA HIS A 81 -5.48 16.46 -1.42
C HIS A 81 -6.06 15.12 -0.98
N LEU A 82 -5.84 14.72 0.28
CA LEU A 82 -6.41 13.49 0.82
C LEU A 82 -7.93 13.59 0.97
N THR A 83 -8.45 14.76 1.34
CA THR A 83 -9.90 14.98 1.47
C THR A 83 -10.59 14.87 0.13
N ASP A 84 -10.00 15.40 -0.94
CA ASP A 84 -10.50 15.29 -2.32
C ASP A 84 -10.49 13.83 -2.81
N LEU A 85 -9.39 13.10 -2.59
CA LEU A 85 -9.26 11.69 -3.00
C LEU A 85 -10.19 10.74 -2.23
N LEU A 86 -10.32 10.93 -0.92
CA LEU A 86 -11.08 10.03 -0.05
C LEU A 86 -12.57 10.39 0.00
N GLY A 87 -12.94 11.62 -0.36
CA GLY A 87 -14.29 12.16 -0.21
C GLY A 87 -14.67 12.47 1.25
N TYR A 88 -13.71 12.44 2.18
CA TYR A 88 -13.89 12.83 3.58
C TYR A 88 -12.56 13.30 4.18
N ASN A 89 -12.63 14.11 5.24
CA ASN A 89 -11.42 14.55 5.95
C ASN A 89 -10.88 13.43 6.86
N PRO A 90 -9.70 12.85 6.59
CA PRO A 90 -9.12 11.80 7.41
C PRO A 90 -8.69 12.30 8.81
N LEU A 91 -8.49 13.61 9.00
CA LEU A 91 -8.14 14.19 10.30
C LEU A 91 -9.34 14.26 11.27
N GLY A 92 -10.55 13.99 10.80
CA GLY A 92 -11.77 14.02 11.60
C GLY A 92 -12.22 15.44 11.94
N VAL A 93 -13.07 15.56 12.96
CA VAL A 93 -13.64 16.84 13.40
C VAL A 93 -12.73 17.49 14.45
N GLY A 94 -11.90 18.45 14.02
CA GLY A 94 -11.09 19.28 14.90
C GLY A 94 -9.80 18.61 15.40
N VAL A 95 -9.44 18.91 16.66
CA VAL A 95 -8.19 18.45 17.29
C VAL A 95 -8.51 17.37 18.32
N PRO A 96 -7.84 16.20 18.28
CA PRO A 96 -8.09 15.12 19.23
C PRO A 96 -7.73 15.55 20.66
N SER A 97 -8.53 15.10 21.62
CA SER A 97 -8.33 15.37 23.06
C SER A 97 -7.39 14.37 23.73
N HIS A 98 -6.93 13.35 22.99
CA HIS A 98 -6.18 12.17 23.43
C HIS A 98 -6.90 11.35 24.51
N LYS A 99 -8.23 11.52 24.65
CA LYS A 99 -9.07 10.73 25.55
C LYS A 99 -9.88 9.74 24.71
N ARG A 100 -9.57 8.46 24.87
CA ARG A 100 -10.09 7.38 24.01
C ARG A 100 -11.61 7.37 23.84
N SER A 101 -12.36 7.55 24.94
CA SER A 101 -13.82 7.58 24.91
C SER A 101 -14.37 8.81 24.20
N VAL A 102 -13.76 9.97 24.42
CA VAL A 102 -14.21 11.25 23.85
C VAL A 102 -13.91 11.32 22.36
N ASP A 103 -12.70 10.94 21.95
CA ASP A 103 -12.26 11.08 20.56
C ASP A 103 -12.97 10.08 19.63
N SER A 104 -13.29 8.89 20.12
CA SER A 104 -14.04 7.89 19.33
C SER A 104 -15.42 8.41 18.92
N ASP A 105 -16.09 9.15 19.81
CA ASP A 105 -17.44 9.66 19.57
C ASP A 105 -17.45 11.01 18.84
N ARG A 106 -16.39 11.83 19.01
CA ARG A 106 -16.35 13.21 18.47
C ARG A 106 -15.59 13.36 17.17
N MET A 107 -14.55 12.56 16.94
CA MET A 107 -13.67 12.76 15.78
C MET A 107 -14.27 12.23 14.49
N VAL A 108 -15.22 11.29 14.55
CA VAL A 108 -15.89 10.73 13.37
C VAL A 108 -17.21 11.47 13.15
N PRO A 109 -17.41 12.14 12.00
CA PRO A 109 -18.71 12.69 11.64
C PRO A 109 -19.82 11.63 11.71
N PRO A 110 -21.05 11.99 12.15
CA PRO A 110 -22.14 11.03 12.33
C PRO A 110 -22.57 10.35 11.01
N GLU A 111 -22.31 10.96 9.87
CA GLU A 111 -22.52 10.37 8.55
C GLU A 111 -21.55 9.20 8.30
N LEU A 112 -20.26 9.40 8.53
CA LEU A 112 -19.23 8.37 8.37
C LEU A 112 -19.33 7.28 9.43
N ALA A 113 -19.69 7.64 10.67
CA ALA A 113 -19.91 6.67 11.74
C ALA A 113 -21.03 5.68 11.37
N ARG A 114 -22.10 6.14 10.71
CA ARG A 114 -23.18 5.27 10.18
C ARG A 114 -22.70 4.34 9.07
N SER A 115 -21.69 4.75 8.30
CA SER A 115 -21.05 3.93 7.27
C SER A 115 -19.95 3.00 7.83
N GLY A 116 -19.78 2.90 9.15
CA GLY A 116 -18.84 1.99 9.80
C GLY A 116 -17.40 2.53 9.89
N TYR A 117 -17.18 3.82 9.63
CA TYR A 117 -15.87 4.43 9.85
C TYR A 117 -15.56 4.53 11.34
N VAL A 118 -14.28 4.38 11.70
CA VAL A 118 -13.83 4.36 13.09
C VAL A 118 -12.63 5.27 13.29
N TRP A 119 -12.57 5.93 14.46
CA TRP A 119 -11.40 6.70 14.85
C TRP A 119 -10.25 5.78 15.28
N CYS A 120 -9.07 5.99 14.70
CA CYS A 120 -7.86 5.28 15.05
C CYS A 120 -6.99 6.07 16.03
N HIS A 121 -6.90 5.60 17.26
CA HIS A 121 -6.05 6.22 18.30
C HIS A 121 -4.54 6.16 18.01
N THR A 122 -4.05 5.15 17.27
CA THR A 122 -2.61 5.00 17.00
C THR A 122 -2.11 5.89 15.86
N CYS A 123 -2.95 6.12 14.86
CA CYS A 123 -2.64 6.93 13.69
C CYS A 123 -3.26 8.34 13.76
N GLU A 124 -4.17 8.56 14.71
CA GLU A 124 -4.96 9.78 14.92
C GLU A 124 -5.71 10.26 13.67
N ILE A 125 -6.34 9.31 12.98
CA ILE A 125 -7.13 9.53 11.76
C ILE A 125 -8.43 8.73 11.79
N VAL A 126 -9.42 9.16 11.02
CA VAL A 126 -10.63 8.41 10.67
C VAL A 126 -10.25 7.32 9.67
N ARG A 127 -10.59 6.06 9.96
CA ARG A 127 -10.33 4.91 9.08
C ARG A 127 -11.63 4.33 8.52
N PRO A 128 -11.62 3.84 7.27
CA PRO A 128 -12.76 3.15 6.69
C PRO A 128 -13.04 1.82 7.41
N PRO A 129 -14.27 1.29 7.29
CA PRO A 129 -14.60 -0.06 7.75
C PRO A 129 -13.68 -1.09 7.08
N ARG A 130 -13.31 -2.14 7.84
CA ARG A 130 -12.54 -3.28 7.34
C ARG A 130 -13.44 -4.36 6.78
#